data_AF-A0A6S6R1Q5-F1
#
_entry.id   AF-A0A6S6R1Q5-F1
#
_cell.length_a   1.000
_cell.length_b   1.000
_cell.length_c   1.000
_cell.angle_alpha   90.00
_cell.angle_beta   90.00
_cell.angle_gamma   90.00
#
_symmetry.space_group_name_H-M   'P 1'
#
loop_
_entity.id
_entity.type
_entity.pdbx_description
1 polymer ?
#
loop_
_entity_poly.entity_id
_entity_poly.type
_entity_poly.pdbx_seq_one_letter_code
_entity_poly.pdbx_strand_id
1 'polypeptide(L)'
;MICKVCGRSIGNEEANYCEYCGTSLRNNTSVHVSDSIQEHNKKNPERNEVVSEENEKTISFGNWVATMLLPFIPFVGIFIYLIMMCIWSFGSDTPKSKRNWARASLVVGVIVFIIFMFMIATTLMDILNSGVDLESYLNNYMKQYY
;
A
#
# COMPACT_ATOMS: atom_id res chain seq x y z
N MET A 1 -15.43 20.20 13.56
CA MET A 1 -16.23 19.09 14.15
C MET A 1 -15.43 17.78 14.20
N ILE A 2 -15.78 16.77 15.01
CA ILE A 2 -15.06 15.48 15.08
C ILE A 2 -15.94 14.36 14.51
N CYS A 3 -15.37 13.50 13.66
CA CYS A 3 -16.08 12.34 13.13
C CYS A 3 -16.29 11.27 14.22
N LYS A 4 -17.55 10.87 14.48
CA LYS A 4 -17.87 9.81 15.47
C LYS A 4 -17.44 8.41 15.06
N VAL A 5 -17.14 8.18 13.78
CA VAL A 5 -16.70 6.88 13.26
C VAL A 5 -15.18 6.75 13.27
N CYS A 6 -14.46 7.73 12.73
CA CYS A 6 -13.00 7.65 12.60
C CYS A 6 -12.22 8.51 13.58
N GLY A 7 -12.87 9.27 14.47
CA GLY A 7 -12.21 10.07 15.51
C GLY A 7 -11.45 11.31 15.02
N ARG A 8 -11.28 11.50 13.71
CA ARG A 8 -10.55 12.65 13.15
C ARG A 8 -11.32 13.96 13.21
N SER A 9 -10.58 15.05 13.40
CA SER A 9 -11.09 16.42 13.28
C SER A 9 -11.33 16.79 11.82
N ILE A 10 -12.44 17.47 11.58
CA ILE A 10 -12.89 17.96 10.27
C ILE A 10 -12.88 19.48 10.34
N GLY A 11 -12.09 20.09 9.45
CA GLY A 11 -11.91 21.54 9.37
C GLY A 11 -13.07 22.27 8.69
N ASN A 12 -13.84 21.59 7.86
CA ASN A 12 -15.05 22.14 7.24
C ASN A 12 -16.29 21.82 8.10
N GLU A 13 -16.86 22.84 8.73
CA GLU A 13 -18.06 22.70 9.57
C GLU A 13 -19.33 22.39 8.76
N GLU A 14 -19.35 22.66 7.46
CA GLU A 14 -20.46 22.38 6.55
C GLU A 14 -20.31 21.05 5.80
N ALA A 15 -19.32 20.22 6.15
CA ALA A 15 -19.09 18.95 5.46
C ALA A 15 -20.24 17.96 5.70
N ASN A 16 -20.88 17.49 4.62
CA ASN A 16 -21.91 16.44 4.68
C ASN A 16 -21.32 15.04 4.94
N TYR A 17 -20.05 14.83 4.59
CA TYR A 17 -19.34 13.55 4.69
C TYR A 17 -17.94 13.75 5.28
N CYS A 18 -17.45 12.77 6.02
CA CYS A 18 -16.08 12.77 6.52
C CYS A 18 -15.11 12.55 5.36
N GLU A 19 -14.22 13.52 5.11
CA GLU A 19 -13.17 13.45 4.08
C GLU A 19 -12.25 12.23 4.22
N TYR A 20 -12.18 11.65 5.43
CA TYR A 20 -11.26 10.57 5.72
C TYR A 20 -11.88 9.17 5.74
N CYS A 21 -13.14 9.02 6.13
CA CYS A 21 -13.78 7.71 6.23
C CYS A 21 -15.07 7.58 5.40
N GLY A 22 -15.51 8.66 4.76
CA GLY A 22 -16.70 8.68 3.90
C GLY A 22 -18.03 8.59 4.65
N THR A 23 -18.04 8.51 5.99
CA THR A 23 -19.29 8.47 6.76
C THR A 23 -20.01 9.81 6.69
N SER A 24 -21.33 9.78 6.51
CA SER A 24 -22.16 10.99 6.62
C SER A 24 -22.01 11.64 7.99
N LEU A 25 -21.73 12.93 7.99
CA LEU A 25 -21.59 13.76 9.18
C LEU A 25 -22.89 14.43 9.60
N ARG A 26 -23.92 14.31 8.76
CA ARG A 26 -25.29 14.70 9.08
C ARG A 26 -25.71 13.93 10.32
N ASN A 27 -25.91 14.65 11.43
CA ASN A 27 -26.50 14.11 12.64
C ASN A 27 -27.70 13.26 12.24
N ASN A 28 -27.77 12.04 12.78
CA ASN A 28 -28.95 11.22 12.61
C ASN A 28 -30.14 12.08 13.06
N THR A 29 -31.01 12.42 12.11
CA THR A 29 -32.41 12.57 12.40
C THR A 29 -32.95 11.20 12.08
N SER A 30 -33.04 10.36 13.12
CA SER A 30 -33.98 9.24 13.22
C SER A 30 -34.42 8.62 11.89
N VAL A 31 -33.65 7.69 11.35
CA VAL A 31 -34.29 6.57 10.64
C VAL A 31 -34.80 5.65 11.75
N HIS A 32 -36.12 5.71 11.96
CA HIS A 32 -36.86 4.71 12.74
C HIS A 32 -36.60 3.33 12.11
N VAL A 33 -35.72 2.55 12.72
CA VAL A 33 -35.86 1.09 12.74
C VAL A 33 -36.37 0.78 14.12
N SER A 34 -37.69 0.67 14.24
CA SER A 34 -38.35 0.27 15.48
C SER A 34 -38.15 -1.23 15.71
N ASP A 35 -37.78 -1.54 16.96
CA ASP A 35 -38.06 -2.75 17.75
C ASP A 35 -37.29 -4.05 17.37
N SER A 36 -36.57 -4.76 18.26
CA SER A 36 -36.72 -4.86 19.73
C SER A 36 -35.51 -5.57 20.41
N ILE A 37 -35.33 -5.26 21.70
CA ILE A 37 -34.69 -6.02 22.82
C ILE A 37 -33.35 -5.49 23.39
N GLN A 38 -33.54 -4.71 24.47
CA GLN A 38 -32.91 -4.76 25.82
C GLN A 38 -31.42 -4.44 26.06
N GLU A 39 -31.23 -3.22 26.53
CA GLU A 39 -30.55 -2.83 27.78
C GLU A 39 -29.96 -3.95 28.67
N HIS A 40 -28.63 -4.11 28.61
CA HIS A 40 -27.86 -4.74 29.67
C HIS A 40 -26.69 -3.84 30.09
N ASN A 41 -26.90 -3.27 31.28
CA ASN A 41 -25.94 -2.55 32.10
C ASN A 41 -24.74 -3.47 32.44
N LYS A 42 -23.53 -3.13 31.98
CA LYS A 42 -22.29 -3.75 32.48
C LYS A 42 -21.32 -2.68 32.98
N LYS A 43 -21.10 -2.72 34.30
CA LYS A 43 -20.05 -1.99 35.02
C LYS A 43 -18.65 -2.54 34.69
N ASN A 44 -17.71 -1.59 34.60
CA ASN A 44 -16.25 -1.65 34.84
C ASN A 44 -15.34 -2.41 33.85
N PRO A 45 -14.02 -2.08 33.76
CA PRO A 45 -13.28 -0.96 34.37
C PRO A 45 -12.47 -0.11 33.37
N GLU A 46 -11.95 1.01 33.87
CA GLU A 46 -10.77 1.75 33.40
C GLU A 46 -9.86 1.00 32.42
N ARG A 47 -9.92 1.41 31.15
CA ARG A 47 -8.76 1.55 30.29
C ARG A 47 -9.05 2.72 29.35
N ASN A 48 -8.93 3.92 29.91
CA ASN A 48 -8.57 5.08 29.08
C ASN A 48 -7.10 4.91 28.66
N GLU A 49 -6.82 3.92 27.80
CA GLU A 49 -5.82 4.16 26.78
C GLU A 49 -6.51 5.14 25.83
N VAL A 50 -6.44 6.42 26.19
CA VAL A 50 -6.42 7.48 25.20
C VAL A 50 -5.18 7.15 24.37
N VAL A 51 -5.33 6.24 23.40
CA VAL A 51 -4.47 6.24 22.24
C VAL A 51 -4.76 7.60 21.65
N SER A 52 -3.94 8.57 22.04
CA SER A 52 -3.81 9.84 21.40
C SER A 52 -3.49 9.49 19.95
N GLU A 53 -4.55 9.35 19.15
CA GLU A 53 -4.48 9.61 17.74
C GLU A 53 -4.16 11.10 17.66
N GLU A 54 -2.87 11.41 17.88
CA GLU A 54 -2.28 12.66 17.46
C GLU A 54 -2.86 12.92 16.09
N ASN A 55 -3.44 14.10 15.91
CA ASN A 55 -3.89 14.65 14.64
C ASN A 55 -2.88 14.24 13.56
N GLU A 56 -3.10 13.08 12.91
CA GLU A 56 -2.12 12.53 11.99
C GLU A 56 -2.23 13.44 10.77
N LYS A 57 -1.34 14.43 10.73
CA LYS A 57 -1.28 15.39 9.65
C LYS A 57 -1.19 14.58 8.37
N THR A 58 -2.14 14.83 7.48
CA THR A 58 -2.14 14.23 6.16
C THR A 58 -0.79 14.46 5.50
N ILE A 59 -0.27 13.39 4.89
CA ILE A 59 1.00 13.47 4.17
C ILE A 59 0.79 14.39 2.97
N SER A 60 1.62 15.42 2.85
CA SER A 60 1.52 16.38 1.75
C SER A 60 1.78 15.71 0.40
N PHE A 61 1.21 16.28 -0.67
CA PHE A 61 1.44 15.82 -2.04
C PHE A 61 2.93 15.74 -2.40
N GLY A 62 3.72 16.76 -2.03
CA GLY A 62 5.16 16.78 -2.31
C GLY A 62 5.92 15.63 -1.64
N ASN A 63 5.51 15.21 -0.44
CA ASN A 63 6.12 14.06 0.24
C ASN A 63 5.80 12.74 -0.49
N TRP A 64 4.60 12.60 -1.05
CA TRP A 64 4.26 11.47 -1.91
C TRP A 64 5.07 11.45 -3.20
N VAL A 65 5.20 12.59 -3.87
CA VAL A 65 6.02 12.71 -5.09
C VAL A 65 7.47 12.34 -4.80
N ALA A 66 8.08 12.87 -3.74
CA ALA A 66 9.45 12.52 -3.35
C ALA A 66 9.60 11.02 -3.06
N THR A 67 8.61 10.43 -2.40
CA THR A 67 8.59 8.99 -2.09
C THR A 67 8.56 8.14 -3.36
N MET A 68 7.72 8.52 -4.33
CA MET A 68 7.60 7.83 -5.63
C MET A 68 8.80 8.08 -6.55
N LEU A 69 9.49 9.21 -6.40
CA LEU A 69 10.64 9.59 -7.23
C LEU A 69 11.95 8.95 -6.76
N LEU A 70 12.03 8.56 -5.48
CA LEU A 70 13.22 7.95 -4.87
C LEU A 70 13.81 6.72 -5.64
N PRO A 71 13.01 5.76 -6.14
CA PRO A 71 13.55 4.61 -6.87
C PRO A 71 14.13 4.96 -8.25
N PHE A 72 13.87 6.15 -8.80
CA PHE A 72 14.38 6.56 -10.11
C PHE A 72 15.86 6.95 -10.08
N ILE A 73 16.49 7.02 -8.90
CA ILE A 73 17.94 7.21 -8.79
C ILE A 73 18.61 5.90 -9.23
N PRO A 74 19.41 5.91 -10.32
CA PRO A 74 19.99 4.69 -10.87
C PRO A 74 20.94 4.03 -9.87
N PHE A 75 20.98 2.69 -9.92
CA PHE A 75 21.76 1.79 -9.05
C PHE A 75 21.44 1.86 -7.56
N VAL A 76 21.51 3.02 -6.94
CA VAL A 76 21.41 3.19 -5.48
C VAL A 76 19.97 3.43 -5.02
N GLY A 77 19.14 4.04 -5.86
CA GLY A 77 17.78 4.43 -5.52
C GLY A 77 16.91 3.26 -5.09
N ILE A 78 17.00 2.13 -5.79
CA ILE A 78 16.23 0.94 -5.45
C ILE A 78 16.59 0.38 -4.07
N PHE A 79 17.88 0.34 -3.71
CA PHE A 79 18.32 -0.15 -2.41
C PHE A 79 17.87 0.78 -1.28
N ILE A 80 18.07 2.09 -1.44
CA ILE A 80 17.61 3.10 -0.46
C ILE A 80 16.09 3.04 -0.30
N TYR A 81 15.36 2.91 -1.41
CA TYR A 81 13.91 2.84 -1.41
C TYR A 81 13.39 1.62 -0.65
N LEU A 82 13.99 0.43 -0.84
CA LEU A 82 13.63 -0.77 -0.10
C LEU A 82 13.88 -0.62 1.41
N ILE A 83 15.02 -0.02 1.79
CA ILE A 83 15.32 0.25 3.20
C ILE A 83 14.28 1.21 3.79
N MET A 84 13.93 2.28 3.07
CA MET A 84 12.89 3.22 3.50
C MET A 84 11.53 2.55 3.66
N MET A 85 11.15 1.64 2.76
CA MET A 85 9.92 0.86 2.89
C MET A 85 9.89 0.01 4.16
N CYS A 86 11.00 -0.64 4.51
CA CYS A 86 11.12 -1.39 5.75
C CYS A 86 11.03 -0.48 6.98
N ILE A 87 11.75 0.66 6.98
CA ILE A 87 11.71 1.64 8.08
C ILE A 87 10.28 2.17 8.26
N TRP A 88 9.58 2.53 7.19
CA TRP A 88 8.21 3.04 7.27
C TRP A 88 7.18 1.97 7.65
N SER A 89 7.40 0.71 7.26
CA SER A 89 6.51 -0.41 7.59
C SER A 89 6.56 -0.77 9.08
N PHE A 90 7.77 -0.81 9.65
CA PHE A 90 8.02 -1.33 10.99
C PHE A 90 8.32 -0.25 12.04
N GLY A 91 8.77 0.94 11.64
CA GLY A 91 9.13 2.03 12.54
C GLY A 91 7.92 2.69 13.18
N SER A 92 8.00 3.09 14.46
CA SER A 92 6.89 3.69 15.22
C SER A 92 6.57 5.13 14.84
N ASP A 93 7.52 5.88 14.27
CA ASP A 93 7.46 7.33 14.02
C ASP A 93 6.90 7.72 12.63
N THR A 94 6.21 6.80 11.95
CA THR A 94 5.67 7.03 10.60
C THR A 94 4.14 7.17 10.64
N PRO A 95 3.54 8.17 9.94
CA PRO A 95 2.08 8.30 9.81
C PRO A 95 1.43 6.97 9.39
N LYS A 96 0.32 6.58 10.02
CA LYS A 96 -0.40 5.32 9.74
C LYS A 96 -0.67 5.14 8.24
N SER A 97 -1.02 6.22 7.54
CA SER A 97 -1.25 6.20 6.09
C SER A 97 -0.01 5.77 5.30
N LYS A 98 1.18 6.33 5.58
CA LYS A 98 2.44 5.94 4.93
C LYS A 98 2.86 4.53 5.30
N ARG A 99 2.71 4.17 6.57
CA ARG A 99 3.05 2.86 7.12
C ARG A 99 2.24 1.75 6.46
N ASN A 100 0.94 1.95 6.31
CA ASN A 100 0.05 0.98 5.66
C ASN A 100 0.38 0.87 4.17
N TRP A 101 0.65 1.99 3.50
CA TRP A 101 1.11 1.96 2.10
C TRP A 101 2.43 1.19 1.94
N ALA A 102 3.39 1.38 2.85
CA ALA A 102 4.67 0.67 2.82
C ALA A 102 4.49 -0.84 3.02
N ARG A 103 3.66 -1.25 3.99
CA ARG A 103 3.30 -2.65 4.22
C ARG A 103 2.65 -3.30 3.01
N ALA A 104 1.65 -2.63 2.42
CA ALA A 104 0.97 -3.12 1.22
C ALA A 104 1.95 -3.23 0.05
N SER A 105 2.81 -2.24 -0.15
CA SER A 105 3.82 -2.22 -1.21
C SER A 105 4.82 -3.37 -1.08
N LEU A 106 5.26 -3.70 0.14
CA LEU A 106 6.13 -4.86 0.38
C LEU A 106 5.43 -6.18 0.02
N VAL A 107 4.18 -6.36 0.42
CA VAL A 107 3.41 -7.57 0.08
C VAL A 107 3.21 -7.70 -1.42
N VAL A 108 2.80 -6.62 -2.09
CA VAL A 108 2.65 -6.60 -3.56
C VAL A 108 3.99 -6.87 -4.24
N GLY A 109 5.09 -6.29 -3.73
CA GLY A 109 6.44 -6.53 -4.24
C GLY A 109 6.85 -8.00 -4.20
N VAL A 110 6.55 -8.70 -3.11
CA VAL A 110 6.82 -10.15 -2.98
C VAL A 110 5.98 -10.96 -3.98
N ILE A 111 4.70 -10.63 -4.14
CA ILE A 111 3.82 -11.31 -5.10
C ILE A 111 4.35 -11.14 -6.53
N VAL A 112 4.68 -9.90 -6.92
CA VAL A 112 5.24 -9.59 -8.24
C VAL A 112 6.56 -10.31 -8.46
N PHE A 113 7.43 -10.38 -7.44
CA PHE A 113 8.69 -11.09 -7.51
C PHE A 113 8.51 -12.59 -7.79
N ILE A 114 7.55 -13.24 -7.13
CA ILE A 114 7.24 -14.66 -7.35
C ILE A 114 6.74 -14.89 -8.79
N ILE A 115 5.80 -14.06 -9.27
CA ILE A 115 5.27 -14.15 -10.63
C ILE A 115 6.39 -13.97 -11.66
N PHE A 116 7.26 -12.98 -11.43
CA PHE A 116 8.40 -12.70 -12.30
C PHE A 116 9.40 -13.86 -12.36
N MET A 117 9.72 -14.47 -11.22
CA MET A 117 10.58 -15.65 -11.15
C MET A 117 9.99 -16.84 -11.92
N PHE A 118 8.67 -17.05 -11.82
CA PHE A 118 7.99 -18.08 -12.59
C PHE A 118 8.08 -17.81 -14.10
N MET A 119 7.83 -16.58 -14.55
CA MET A 119 7.94 -16.22 -15.97
C MET A 119 9.37 -16.38 -16.52
N ILE A 120 10.39 -16.02 -15.72
CA ILE A 120 11.79 -16.23 -16.12
C ILE A 120 12.11 -17.72 -16.20
N ALA A 121 11.67 -18.52 -15.23
CA ALA A 121 11.97 -19.95 -15.21
C ALA A 121 11.40 -20.67 -16.43
N THR A 122 10.15 -20.36 -16.81
CA THR A 122 9.52 -20.97 -18.00
C THR A 122 10.22 -20.54 -19.28
N THR A 123 10.49 -19.23 -19.44
CA THR A 123 11.17 -18.71 -20.64
C THR A 123 12.61 -19.20 -20.76
N LEU A 124 13.33 -19.33 -19.64
CA LEU A 124 14.70 -19.86 -19.63
C LEU A 124 14.71 -21.35 -20.00
N MET A 125 13.78 -22.15 -19.48
CA MET A 125 13.66 -23.57 -19.88
C MET A 125 13.36 -23.71 -21.36
N ASP A 126 12.47 -22.88 -21.92
CA ASP A 126 12.19 -22.88 -23.35
C ASP A 126 13.42 -22.51 -24.18
N ILE A 127 14.20 -21.51 -23.76
CA ILE A 127 15.46 -21.12 -24.43
C ILE A 127 16.47 -22.27 -24.38
N LEU A 128 16.66 -22.91 -23.23
CA LEU A 128 17.58 -24.04 -23.07
C LEU A 128 17.16 -25.24 -23.92
N ASN A 129 15.86 -25.55 -23.99
CA ASN A 129 15.33 -26.65 -24.79
C ASN A 129 15.34 -26.34 -26.29
N SER A 130 15.19 -25.06 -26.67
CA SER A 130 15.20 -24.65 -28.07
C SER A 130 16.55 -24.87 -28.75
N GLY A 131 17.63 -25.00 -27.96
CA GLY A 131 19.00 -25.18 -28.46
C GLY A 131 19.36 -24.02 -29.38
N VAL A 132 20.10 -23.02 -28.89
CA VAL A 132 20.65 -22.00 -29.80
C VAL A 132 21.64 -22.68 -30.74
N ASP A 133 21.15 -23.18 -31.87
CA ASP A 133 21.92 -23.91 -32.88
C ASP A 133 22.72 -22.91 -33.72
N LEU A 134 23.71 -22.30 -33.08
CA LEU A 134 24.63 -21.36 -33.70
C LEU A 134 25.40 -22.03 -34.85
N GLU A 135 25.70 -23.33 -34.74
CA GLU A 135 26.32 -24.09 -35.83
C GLU A 135 25.45 -24.17 -37.08
N SER A 136 24.13 -24.37 -36.93
CA SER A 136 23.23 -24.42 -38.09
C SER A 136 23.13 -23.06 -38.78
N TYR A 137 23.10 -21.98 -38.00
CA TYR A 137 23.10 -20.61 -38.50
C TYR A 137 24.41 -20.27 -39.22
N LEU A 138 25.55 -20.62 -38.64
CA LEU A 138 26.86 -20.38 -39.23
C LEU A 138 27.08 -21.21 -40.51
N ASN A 139 26.68 -22.48 -40.52
CA ASN A 139 26.79 -23.32 -41.72
C ASN A 139 25.93 -22.81 -42.87
N ASN A 140 24.70 -22.38 -42.59
CA ASN A 140 23.84 -21.78 -43.62
C ASN A 140 24.41 -20.46 -44.14
N TYR A 141 24.98 -19.62 -43.26
CA TYR A 141 25.64 -18.39 -43.68
C TYR A 141 26.87 -18.66 -44.56
N MET A 142 27.74 -19.58 -44.16
CA MET A 142 28.94 -19.94 -44.92
C MET A 142 28.60 -20.51 -46.30
N LYS A 143 27.56 -21.35 -46.41
CA LYS A 143 27.08 -21.94 -47.67
C LYS A 143 26.49 -20.91 -48.65
N GLN A 144 26.14 -19.72 -48.17
CA GLN A 144 25.71 -18.63 -49.04
C GLN A 144 26.90 -17.89 -49.68
N TYR A 145 28.08 -17.94 -49.05
CA TYR A 145 29.28 -17.22 -49.50
C TYR A 145 30.33 -18.10 -50.19
N TYR A 146 30.24 -19.43 -50.04
CA TYR A 146 31.06 -20.43 -50.73
C TYR A 146 30.19 -21.36 -51.57
#